data_AF-A0A3L7IWJ3-F1
#
_entry.id   AF-A0A3L7IWJ3-F1
#
_cell.length_a   1.000
_cell.length_b   1.000
_cell.length_c   1.000
_cell.angle_alpha   90.00
_cell.angle_beta   90.00
_cell.angle_gamma   90.00
#
_symmetry.space_group_name_H-M   'P 1'
#
loop_
_entity.id
_entity.type
_entity.pdbx_description
1 polymer ?
#
loop_
_entity_poly.entity_id
_entity_poly.type
_entity_poly.pdbx_seq_one_letter_code
_entity_poly.pdbx_strand_id
1 'polypeptide(L)'
;MHHSGADREFDELRRRAYGRDPDIGSDPAALARLRELEAAHRADARRRAVASAGDRAAGANVAPSLRAARNEPAGVQLMPQPTEESSSLASASTAPPKKNGWLRSLLARATATRRSRLAWSVGAIVAASGIAAVLLLILVPRPDVILRSTDTEANSVVRRLVVEQAAQFEIDPSTLRAYGSYLGLDIWSGVNAFGSRCLLAVLRAENTLSESRCAPPAADLIMDVSSSGDGFEGFDGRVGDGIVRFMLRGDTVNAYVHLMPEGDQ
;
A
#
# COMPACT_ATOMS: atom_id res chain seq x y z
N MET A 1 -28.92 0.64 13.86
CA MET A 1 -27.83 0.50 14.86
C MET A 1 -28.14 1.45 16.00
N HIS A 2 -28.40 0.94 17.21
CA HIS A 2 -28.57 1.80 18.37
C HIS A 2 -27.19 2.14 18.93
N HIS A 3 -26.77 3.41 18.85
CA HIS A 3 -25.61 3.88 19.59
C HIS A 3 -25.91 3.78 21.08
N SER A 4 -24.97 3.21 21.84
CA SER A 4 -25.12 3.17 23.29
C SER A 4 -25.10 4.60 23.83
N GLY A 5 -25.73 4.84 24.99
CA GLY A 5 -25.69 6.16 25.62
C GLY A 5 -24.27 6.67 25.84
N ALA A 6 -23.33 5.75 26.08
CA ALA A 6 -21.90 6.05 26.25
C ALA A 6 -21.22 6.50 24.95
N ASP A 7 -21.57 5.93 23.80
CA ASP A 7 -21.00 6.37 22.51
C ASP A 7 -21.43 7.81 22.20
N ARG A 8 -22.70 8.13 22.45
CA ARG A 8 -23.23 9.49 22.24
C ARG A 8 -22.58 10.51 23.18
N GLU A 9 -22.41 10.15 24.46
CA GLU A 9 -21.70 10.97 25.45
C GLU A 9 -20.24 11.19 25.03
N PHE A 10 -19.57 10.13 24.54
CA PHE A 10 -18.18 10.20 24.08
C PHE A 10 -18.00 11.15 22.89
N ASP A 11 -18.86 11.04 21.87
CA ASP A 11 -18.81 11.91 20.69
C ASP A 11 -19.08 13.38 21.04
N GLU A 12 -20.00 13.64 21.97
CA GLU A 12 -20.29 14.98 22.47
C GLU A 12 -19.07 15.58 23.19
N LEU A 13 -18.45 14.83 24.10
CA LEU A 13 -17.27 15.30 24.83
C LEU A 13 -16.06 15.51 23.91
N ARG A 14 -15.86 14.65 22.91
CA ARG A 14 -14.81 14.87 21.90
C ARG A 14 -15.04 16.11 21.06
N ARG A 15 -16.30 16.43 20.72
CA ARG A 15 -16.65 17.66 20.01
C ARG A 15 -16.36 18.91 20.85
N ARG A 16 -16.64 18.86 22.16
CA ARG A 16 -16.30 19.94 23.09
C ARG A 16 -14.79 20.09 23.33
N ALA A 17 -14.03 19.00 23.21
CA ALA A 17 -12.58 19.01 23.40
C ALA A 17 -11.79 19.39 22.14
N TYR A 18 -12.23 18.93 20.98
CA TYR A 18 -11.48 18.98 19.72
C TYR A 18 -12.26 19.61 18.56
N GLY A 19 -13.46 20.14 18.82
CA GLY A 19 -14.28 20.81 17.81
C GLY A 19 -13.83 22.23 17.53
N ARG A 20 -14.56 22.90 16.64
CA ARG A 20 -14.26 24.26 16.15
C ARG A 20 -14.14 25.30 17.27
N ASP A 21 -14.93 25.17 18.32
CA ASP A 21 -14.95 26.06 19.49
C ASP A 21 -14.81 25.22 20.77
N PRO A 22 -13.59 24.83 21.17
CA PRO A 22 -13.39 23.91 22.27
C PRO A 22 -13.63 24.61 23.62
N ASP A 23 -14.65 24.17 24.35
CA ASP A 23 -15.05 24.74 25.64
C ASP A 23 -14.71 23.84 26.84
N ILE A 24 -14.25 22.60 26.59
CA ILE A 24 -14.04 21.59 27.65
C ILE A 24 -13.01 22.01 28.70
N GLY A 25 -12.09 22.93 28.37
CA GLY A 25 -11.06 23.42 29.29
C GLY A 25 -11.64 24.14 30.51
N SER A 26 -12.87 24.65 30.40
CA SER A 26 -13.59 25.29 31.52
C SER A 26 -14.32 24.29 32.43
N ASP A 27 -14.38 23.01 32.04
CA ASP A 27 -15.14 21.94 32.71
C ASP A 27 -14.24 20.74 33.05
N PRO A 28 -13.57 20.75 34.21
CA PRO A 28 -12.63 19.69 34.59
C PRO A 28 -13.32 18.34 34.81
N ALA A 29 -14.61 18.32 35.14
CA ALA A 29 -15.38 17.08 35.30
C ALA A 29 -15.65 16.43 33.95
N ALA A 30 -16.06 17.20 32.94
CA ALA A 30 -16.21 16.72 31.57
C ALA A 30 -14.89 16.19 31.00
N LEU A 31 -13.76 16.86 31.28
CA LEU A 31 -12.44 16.43 30.82
C LEU A 31 -12.01 15.10 31.49
N ALA A 32 -12.28 14.93 32.78
CA ALA A 32 -12.05 13.66 33.48
C ALA A 32 -12.90 12.52 32.90
N ARG A 33 -14.18 12.80 32.61
CA ARG A 33 -15.10 11.85 32.00
C ARG A 33 -14.67 11.45 30.58
N LEU A 34 -14.21 12.40 29.78
CA LEU A 34 -13.65 12.13 28.45
C LEU A 34 -12.46 11.16 28.52
N ARG A 35 -11.52 11.41 29.43
CA ARG A 35 -10.34 10.53 29.62
C ARG A 35 -10.72 9.10 29.99
N GLU A 36 -11.74 8.93 30.83
CA GLU A 36 -12.27 7.62 31.21
C GLU A 36 -12.82 6.87 29.98
N LEU A 37 -13.67 7.54 29.18
CA LEU A 37 -14.27 6.95 27.98
C LEU A 37 -13.21 6.63 26.90
N GLU A 38 -12.18 7.47 26.72
CA GLU A 38 -11.07 7.17 25.81
C GLU A 38 -10.26 5.94 26.25
N ALA A 39 -10.05 5.77 27.56
CA ALA A 39 -9.37 4.60 28.10
C ALA A 39 -10.19 3.31 27.88
N ALA A 40 -11.49 3.36 28.12
CA ALA A 40 -12.41 2.26 27.85
C ALA A 40 -12.43 1.89 26.35
N HIS A 41 -12.52 2.89 25.47
CA HIS A 41 -12.53 2.68 24.02
C HIS A 41 -11.23 2.04 23.52
N ARG A 42 -10.07 2.47 24.03
CA ARG A 42 -8.77 1.83 23.73
C ARG A 42 -8.70 0.39 24.20
N ALA A 43 -9.26 0.08 25.37
CA ALA A 43 -9.32 -1.30 25.87
C ALA A 43 -10.20 -2.19 24.96
N ASP A 44 -11.34 -1.67 24.49
CA ASP A 44 -12.22 -2.39 23.56
C ASP A 44 -11.60 -2.62 22.19
N ALA A 45 -10.88 -1.63 21.66
CA ALA A 45 -10.13 -1.78 20.42
C ALA A 45 -9.07 -2.89 20.54
N ARG A 46 -8.34 -2.95 21.67
CA ARG A 46 -7.38 -4.03 21.95
C ARG A 46 -8.06 -5.40 22.04
N ARG A 47 -9.21 -5.50 22.73
CA ARG A 47 -9.98 -6.75 22.82
C ARG A 47 -10.42 -7.25 21.43
N ARG A 48 -10.92 -6.35 20.58
CA ARG A 48 -11.31 -6.67 19.19
C ARG A 48 -10.12 -7.14 18.33
N ALA A 49 -8.96 -6.51 18.48
CA ALA A 49 -7.74 -6.91 17.77
C ALA A 49 -7.28 -8.32 18.16
N VAL A 50 -7.31 -8.66 19.45
CA VAL A 50 -6.96 -10.01 19.94
C VAL A 50 -7.95 -11.06 19.46
N ALA A 51 -9.26 -10.79 19.50
CA ALA A 51 -10.28 -11.69 18.97
C ALA A 51 -10.08 -11.97 17.48
N SER A 52 -9.81 -10.91 16.69
CA SER A 52 -9.54 -11.04 15.25
C SER A 52 -8.27 -11.83 14.92
N ALA A 53 -7.26 -11.77 15.79
CA ALA A 53 -6.03 -12.57 15.65
C ALA A 53 -6.26 -14.06 15.99
N GLY A 54 -7.12 -14.35 16.98
CA GLY A 54 -7.51 -15.72 17.35
C GLY A 54 -8.25 -16.45 16.22
N ASP A 55 -9.19 -15.77 15.56
CA ASP A 55 -9.94 -16.36 14.44
C ASP A 55 -9.06 -16.66 13.23
N ARG A 56 -8.01 -15.85 12.98
CA ARG A 56 -7.04 -16.11 11.90
C ARG A 56 -6.09 -17.26 12.21
N ALA A 57 -5.70 -17.44 13.48
CA ALA A 57 -4.85 -18.56 13.89
C ALA A 57 -5.60 -19.90 13.84
N ALA A 58 -6.91 -19.91 14.12
CA ALA A 58 -7.75 -21.10 14.02
C ALA A 58 -8.00 -21.55 12.55
N GLY A 59 -7.92 -20.64 11.58
CA GLY A 59 -8.03 -20.94 10.15
C GLY A 59 -6.77 -21.49 9.48
N ALA A 60 -5.61 -21.45 10.15
CA ALA A 60 -4.32 -21.80 9.53
C ALA A 60 -3.93 -23.28 9.62
N ASN A 61 -4.76 -24.16 10.21
CA ASN A 61 -4.47 -25.59 10.34
C ASN A 61 -5.17 -26.49 9.31
N VAL A 62 -5.77 -25.95 8.25
CA VAL A 62 -6.21 -26.76 7.11
C VAL A 62 -5.08 -26.80 6.08
N ALA A 63 -4.25 -27.83 6.17
CA ALA A 63 -3.25 -28.15 5.16
C ALA A 63 -3.92 -28.29 3.77
N PRO A 64 -3.33 -27.77 2.68
CA PRO A 64 -3.81 -28.04 1.33
C PRO A 64 -3.46 -29.48 0.96
N SER A 65 -4.42 -30.40 1.11
CA SER A 65 -4.30 -31.73 0.54
C SER A 65 -4.42 -31.65 -0.98
N LEU A 66 -3.30 -31.89 -1.67
CA LEU A 66 -3.26 -32.21 -3.09
C LEU A 66 -3.99 -33.55 -3.30
N ARG A 67 -5.23 -33.51 -3.79
CA ARG A 67 -5.88 -34.66 -4.40
C ARG A 67 -6.54 -34.30 -5.72
N ALA A 68 -5.93 -34.81 -6.79
CA ALA A 68 -6.57 -35.01 -8.08
C ALA A 68 -7.64 -36.11 -7.97
N ALA A 69 -8.87 -35.79 -8.37
CA ALA A 69 -9.90 -36.69 -8.93
C ALA A 69 -11.12 -35.80 -9.23
N ARG A 70 -11.43 -35.49 -10.49
CA ARG A 70 -12.28 -36.32 -11.37
C ARG A 70 -13.59 -36.74 -10.69
N ASN A 71 -14.67 -36.00 -10.96
CA ASN A 71 -15.97 -36.51 -11.43
C ASN A 71 -17.05 -35.40 -11.40
N GLU A 72 -17.55 -35.05 -12.59
CA GLU A 72 -18.98 -34.77 -12.81
C GLU A 72 -19.80 -36.03 -12.45
N PRO A 73 -21.07 -35.93 -11.97
CA PRO A 73 -22.18 -35.48 -12.84
C PRO A 73 -23.37 -34.74 -12.17
N ALA A 74 -24.11 -34.04 -13.03
CA ALA A 74 -25.56 -33.76 -13.08
C ALA A 74 -26.46 -33.79 -11.82
N GLY A 75 -27.20 -32.69 -11.61
CA GLY A 75 -28.33 -32.59 -10.69
C GLY A 75 -29.23 -31.37 -10.98
N VAL A 76 -30.29 -31.62 -11.75
CA VAL A 76 -31.42 -30.80 -12.22
C VAL A 76 -32.17 -29.99 -11.13
N GLN A 77 -32.75 -28.82 -11.49
CA GLN A 77 -34.07 -28.23 -11.12
C GLN A 77 -34.00 -26.70 -10.83
N LEU A 78 -34.92 -25.79 -11.20
CA LEU A 78 -36.14 -25.77 -12.04
C LEU A 78 -36.63 -24.29 -12.17
N MET A 79 -37.00 -23.83 -13.39
CA MET A 79 -38.05 -22.82 -13.77
C MET A 79 -37.98 -21.32 -13.34
N PRO A 80 -38.74 -20.37 -13.97
CA PRO A 80 -39.37 -20.33 -15.31
C PRO A 80 -39.21 -19.00 -16.14
N GLN A 81 -39.62 -19.10 -17.42
CA GLN A 81 -40.07 -18.17 -18.50
C GLN A 81 -40.70 -16.79 -18.16
N PRO A 82 -41.11 -15.88 -19.12
CA PRO A 82 -41.33 -15.98 -20.60
C PRO A 82 -40.69 -14.78 -21.38
N THR A 83 -40.79 -14.50 -22.70
CA THR A 83 -41.87 -14.53 -23.72
C THR A 83 -41.28 -14.49 -25.16
N GLU A 84 -41.97 -15.19 -26.08
CA GLU A 84 -42.40 -14.86 -27.46
C GLU A 84 -41.51 -13.95 -28.35
N GLU A 85 -41.24 -14.24 -29.64
CA GLU A 85 -42.20 -14.39 -30.74
C GLU A 85 -41.54 -15.04 -31.98
N SER A 86 -42.34 -15.82 -32.73
CA SER A 86 -42.53 -15.88 -34.21
C SER A 86 -41.36 -15.59 -35.17
N SER A 87 -41.21 -16.20 -36.35
CA SER A 87 -41.87 -17.23 -37.16
C SER A 87 -41.04 -17.28 -38.45
N SER A 88 -40.76 -18.45 -39.03
CA SER A 88 -40.77 -18.65 -40.50
C SER A 88 -40.36 -20.08 -40.87
N LEU A 89 -41.32 -20.78 -41.49
CA LEU A 89 -41.21 -22.09 -42.11
C LEU A 89 -40.69 -21.97 -43.56
N ALA A 90 -39.82 -22.90 -43.97
CA ALA A 90 -39.77 -23.51 -45.31
C ALA A 90 -38.72 -24.64 -45.29
N SER A 91 -39.15 -25.91 -45.16
CA SER A 91 -39.41 -26.86 -46.25
C SER A 91 -38.17 -27.41 -46.96
N ALA A 92 -37.84 -28.65 -46.56
CA ALA A 92 -37.48 -29.84 -47.35
C ALA A 92 -36.57 -29.71 -48.59
N SER A 93 -35.52 -30.56 -48.65
CA SER A 93 -35.55 -31.79 -49.47
C SER A 93 -34.14 -32.40 -49.71
N THR A 94 -34.07 -33.73 -49.59
CA THR A 94 -33.24 -34.71 -50.33
C THR A 94 -31.70 -34.75 -50.15
N ALA A 95 -31.26 -35.78 -49.41
CA ALA A 95 -30.26 -36.84 -49.70
C ALA A 95 -29.01 -36.62 -50.61
N PRO A 96 -27.95 -37.44 -50.45
CA PRO A 96 -26.55 -36.98 -50.41
C PRO A 96 -25.74 -37.29 -51.68
N PRO A 97 -24.57 -36.64 -51.86
CA PRO A 97 -23.44 -37.27 -52.52
C PRO A 97 -22.36 -37.63 -51.50
N LYS A 98 -22.16 -38.94 -51.32
CA LYS A 98 -20.83 -39.48 -51.02
C LYS A 98 -19.89 -38.98 -52.11
N LYS A 99 -18.77 -38.35 -51.74
CA LYS A 99 -17.45 -38.52 -52.38
C LYS A 99 -16.38 -37.62 -51.75
N ASN A 100 -15.41 -38.28 -51.12
CA ASN A 100 -13.97 -38.12 -51.41
C ASN A 100 -13.17 -37.13 -50.56
N GLY A 101 -12.68 -37.63 -49.41
CA GLY A 101 -11.27 -38.07 -49.33
C GLY A 101 -10.14 -37.06 -49.52
N TRP A 102 -10.40 -35.76 -49.71
CA TRP A 102 -9.36 -34.76 -49.95
C TRP A 102 -9.03 -33.93 -48.71
N LEU A 103 -10.01 -33.61 -47.88
CA LEU A 103 -9.79 -32.80 -46.67
C LEU A 103 -8.98 -33.53 -45.59
N ARG A 104 -8.87 -34.86 -45.64
CA ARG A 104 -8.02 -35.64 -44.73
C ARG A 104 -6.55 -35.69 -45.13
N SER A 105 -6.18 -35.38 -46.39
CA SER A 105 -4.78 -35.46 -46.84
C SER A 105 -4.00 -34.16 -46.69
N LEU A 106 -4.68 -33.01 -46.57
CA LEU A 106 -4.04 -31.73 -46.24
C LEU A 106 -3.76 -31.58 -44.74
N LEU A 107 -4.58 -32.19 -43.88
CA LEU A 107 -4.33 -32.24 -42.43
C LEU A 107 -3.22 -33.24 -42.05
N ALA A 108 -2.96 -34.26 -42.86
CA ALA A 108 -1.91 -35.26 -42.60
C ALA A 108 -0.49 -34.79 -42.97
N ARG A 109 -0.34 -33.70 -43.73
CA ARG A 109 0.98 -33.12 -44.06
C ARG A 109 1.42 -32.01 -43.08
N ALA A 110 0.67 -31.79 -42.01
CA ALA A 110 1.03 -30.87 -40.91
C ALA A 110 1.79 -31.56 -39.75
N THR A 111 2.03 -32.87 -39.82
CA THR A 111 2.65 -33.66 -38.72
C THR A 111 4.12 -34.00 -38.95
N ALA A 112 4.71 -33.62 -40.10
CA ALA A 112 6.07 -34.01 -40.49
C ALA A 112 7.18 -33.02 -40.09
N THR A 113 6.99 -32.19 -39.06
CA THR A 113 8.09 -31.38 -38.52
C THR A 113 8.07 -31.36 -36.99
N ARG A 114 8.66 -32.39 -36.36
CA ARG A 114 9.04 -32.34 -34.93
C ARG A 114 9.79 -31.05 -34.57
N ARG A 115 10.53 -30.46 -35.54
CA ARG A 115 11.18 -29.16 -35.43
C ARG A 115 10.22 -27.97 -35.32
N SER A 116 9.03 -27.99 -35.95
CA SER A 116 8.10 -26.86 -35.85
C SER A 116 7.44 -26.80 -34.49
N ARG A 117 7.11 -27.95 -33.89
CA ARG A 117 6.55 -28.01 -32.52
C ARG A 117 7.52 -27.48 -31.47
N LEU A 118 8.83 -27.75 -31.63
CA LEU A 118 9.89 -27.19 -30.78
C LEU A 118 10.06 -25.68 -30.98
N ALA A 119 9.97 -25.19 -32.23
CA ALA A 119 10.06 -23.75 -32.51
C ALA A 119 8.88 -22.97 -31.89
N TRP A 120 7.68 -23.52 -31.92
CA TRP A 120 6.50 -22.90 -31.31
C TRP A 120 6.56 -22.87 -29.78
N SER A 121 7.06 -23.90 -29.12
CA SER A 121 7.19 -23.90 -27.65
C SER A 121 8.27 -22.95 -27.16
N VAL A 122 9.40 -22.81 -27.88
CA VAL A 122 10.42 -21.80 -27.56
C VAL A 122 9.84 -20.38 -27.73
N GLY A 123 9.11 -20.12 -28.83
CA GLY A 123 8.45 -18.83 -29.05
C GLY A 123 7.45 -18.46 -27.95
N ALA A 124 6.64 -19.41 -27.50
CA ALA A 124 5.67 -19.19 -26.42
C ALA A 124 6.33 -18.87 -25.08
N ILE A 125 7.45 -19.53 -24.74
CA ILE A 125 8.20 -19.26 -23.50
C ILE A 125 8.79 -17.85 -23.53
N VAL A 126 9.39 -17.45 -24.65
CA VAL A 126 9.97 -16.10 -24.80
C VAL A 126 8.89 -15.02 -24.73
N ALA A 127 7.72 -15.27 -25.35
CA ALA A 127 6.60 -14.34 -25.26
C ALA A 127 6.07 -14.23 -23.82
N ALA A 128 5.90 -15.35 -23.12
CA ALA A 128 5.43 -15.37 -21.74
C ALA A 128 6.41 -14.68 -20.77
N SER A 129 7.71 -14.91 -20.92
CA SER A 129 8.73 -14.24 -20.10
C SER A 129 8.80 -12.74 -20.37
N GLY A 130 8.63 -12.32 -21.63
CA GLY A 130 8.51 -10.91 -22.00
C GLY A 130 7.32 -10.23 -21.34
N ILE A 131 6.13 -10.85 -21.38
CA ILE A 131 4.92 -10.32 -20.73
C ILE A 131 5.11 -10.23 -19.22
N ALA A 132 5.66 -11.29 -18.59
CA ALA A 132 5.90 -11.31 -17.16
C ALA A 132 6.87 -10.19 -16.73
N ALA A 133 7.96 -9.97 -17.47
CA ALA A 133 8.91 -8.91 -17.19
C ALA A 133 8.29 -7.51 -17.31
N VAL A 134 7.46 -7.29 -18.33
CA VAL A 134 6.74 -6.02 -18.52
C VAL A 134 5.74 -5.77 -17.39
N LEU A 135 4.97 -6.78 -16.99
CA LEU A 135 4.04 -6.66 -15.86
C LEU A 135 4.77 -6.31 -14.56
N LEU A 136 5.92 -6.93 -14.31
CA LEU A 136 6.75 -6.63 -13.14
C LEU A 136 7.23 -5.17 -13.13
N LEU A 137 7.62 -4.62 -14.28
CA LEU A 137 8.05 -3.22 -14.40
C LEU A 137 6.93 -2.18 -14.23
N ILE A 138 5.67 -2.59 -14.41
CA ILE A 138 4.49 -1.73 -14.26
C ILE A 138 3.97 -1.78 -12.82
N LEU A 139 4.06 -2.94 -12.15
CA LEU A 139 3.51 -3.16 -10.82
C LEU A 139 4.42 -2.65 -9.68
N VAL A 140 5.73 -2.48 -9.92
CA VAL A 140 6.64 -1.97 -8.89
C VAL A 140 6.40 -0.46 -8.71
N PRO A 141 6.05 0.01 -7.50
CA PRO A 141 5.90 1.44 -7.24
C PRO A 141 7.20 2.15 -7.60
N ARG A 142 7.11 3.12 -8.52
CA ARG A 142 8.26 3.96 -8.87
C ARG A 142 8.32 5.13 -7.89
N PRO A 143 9.51 5.47 -7.38
CA PRO A 143 9.64 6.68 -6.57
C PRO A 143 9.34 7.91 -7.42
N ASP A 144 8.68 8.89 -6.82
CA ASP A 144 8.43 10.19 -7.44
C ASP A 144 9.74 10.95 -7.65
N VAL A 145 10.70 10.76 -6.74
CA VAL A 145 12.07 11.27 -6.87
C VAL A 145 13.08 10.33 -6.21
N ILE A 146 14.29 10.29 -6.77
CA ILE A 146 15.45 9.63 -6.18
C ILE A 146 16.46 10.71 -5.83
N LEU A 147 16.66 10.93 -4.54
CA LEU A 147 17.64 11.86 -3.99
C LEU A 147 18.99 11.14 -3.83
N ARG A 148 20.07 11.77 -4.27
CA ARG A 148 21.43 11.23 -4.15
C ARG A 148 22.17 11.96 -3.05
N SER A 149 23.08 11.26 -2.38
CA SER A 149 24.01 11.92 -1.45
C SER A 149 24.73 13.08 -2.15
N THR A 150 24.90 14.17 -1.43
CA THR A 150 25.65 15.35 -1.84
C THR A 150 26.84 15.54 -0.90
N ASP A 151 27.84 16.30 -1.34
CA ASP A 151 29.00 16.67 -0.51
C ASP A 151 28.70 17.88 0.40
N THR A 152 27.42 18.21 0.59
CA THR A 152 27.01 19.32 1.47
C THR A 152 27.24 18.93 2.92
N GLU A 153 28.11 19.66 3.60
CA GLU A 153 28.35 19.45 5.03
C GLU A 153 27.19 19.96 5.88
N ALA A 154 26.91 19.26 6.99
CA ALA A 154 25.94 19.71 7.97
C ALA A 154 26.40 21.02 8.63
N ASN A 155 25.61 22.07 8.45
CA ASN A 155 25.85 23.35 9.10
C ASN A 155 25.55 23.28 10.62
N SER A 156 25.86 24.35 11.35
CA SER A 156 25.65 24.41 12.80
C SER A 156 24.19 24.25 13.21
N VAL A 157 23.24 24.71 12.37
CA VAL A 157 21.80 24.59 12.63
C VAL A 157 21.36 23.13 12.59
N VAL A 158 21.71 22.39 11.53
CA VAL A 158 21.37 20.96 11.40
C VAL A 158 22.02 20.14 12.51
N ARG A 159 23.30 20.41 12.82
CA ARG A 159 24.00 19.74 13.93
C ARG A 159 23.30 19.98 15.27
N ARG A 160 22.89 21.21 15.53
CA ARG A 160 22.14 21.56 16.74
C ARG A 160 20.80 20.82 16.79
N LEU A 161 20.04 20.80 15.70
CA LEU A 161 18.75 20.08 15.65
C LEU A 161 18.92 18.58 15.92
N VAL A 162 19.96 17.96 15.38
CA VAL A 162 20.27 16.54 15.63
C VAL A 162 20.58 16.30 17.10
N VAL A 163 21.39 17.17 17.72
CA VAL A 163 21.77 17.04 19.14
C VAL A 163 20.60 17.32 20.08
N GLU A 164 19.78 18.32 19.78
CA GLU A 164 18.72 18.80 20.69
C GLU A 164 17.40 18.06 20.48
N GLN A 165 16.95 17.89 19.23
CA GLN A 165 15.61 17.36 18.90
C GLN A 165 15.63 15.86 18.56
N ALA A 166 16.77 15.32 18.12
CA ALA A 166 16.97 13.88 17.90
C ALA A 166 17.88 13.23 18.97
N ALA A 167 18.00 13.85 20.16
CA ALA A 167 18.90 13.41 21.22
C ALA A 167 18.73 11.93 21.59
N GLN A 168 17.48 11.46 21.64
CA GLN A 168 17.10 10.09 21.96
C GLN A 168 17.65 9.03 20.99
N PHE A 169 18.06 9.44 19.79
CA PHE A 169 18.62 8.54 18.78
C PHE A 169 20.14 8.45 18.84
N GLU A 170 20.82 9.29 19.63
CA GLU A 170 22.29 9.31 19.79
C GLU A 170 23.05 9.35 18.45
N ILE A 171 22.56 10.18 17.52
CA ILE A 171 23.14 10.33 16.18
C ILE A 171 24.45 11.10 16.28
N ASP A 172 25.54 10.56 15.72
CA ASP A 172 26.83 11.26 15.65
C ASP A 172 26.75 12.36 14.56
N PRO A 173 26.82 13.66 14.93
CA PRO A 173 26.69 14.75 13.96
C PRO A 173 27.84 14.80 12.94
N SER A 174 28.97 14.15 13.21
CA SER A 174 30.08 14.06 12.25
C SER A 174 29.80 13.11 11.09
N THR A 175 28.84 12.21 11.24
CA THR A 175 28.45 11.21 10.23
C THR A 175 27.34 11.68 9.29
N LEU A 176 26.86 12.91 9.47
CA LEU A 176 25.76 13.46 8.70
C LEU A 176 26.10 13.58 7.21
N ARG A 177 25.19 13.10 6.37
CA ARG A 177 25.24 13.18 4.91
C ARG A 177 23.93 13.77 4.37
N ALA A 178 24.03 14.79 3.54
CA ALA A 178 22.88 15.43 2.88
C ALA A 178 22.47 14.69 1.61
N TYR A 179 21.18 14.60 1.34
CA TYR A 179 20.61 14.08 0.08
C TYR A 179 19.97 15.18 -0.78
N GLY A 180 19.97 16.42 -0.28
CA GLY A 180 19.28 17.54 -0.90
C GLY A 180 17.89 17.77 -0.30
N SER A 181 17.08 18.52 -1.04
CA SER A 181 15.78 19.00 -0.57
C SER A 181 14.65 18.44 -1.42
N TYR A 182 13.53 18.12 -0.78
CA TYR A 182 12.32 17.74 -1.47
C TYR A 182 11.10 18.26 -0.71
N LEU A 183 10.23 19.01 -1.39
CA LEU A 183 8.99 19.51 -0.81
C LEU A 183 9.19 20.31 0.50
N GLY A 184 10.21 21.16 0.55
CA GLY A 184 10.53 21.98 1.73
C GLY A 184 11.33 21.25 2.83
N LEU A 185 11.54 19.95 2.68
CA LEU A 185 12.30 19.12 3.62
C LEU A 185 13.74 18.92 3.14
N ASP A 186 14.70 19.25 3.99
CA ASP A 186 16.09 18.88 3.83
C ASP A 186 16.32 17.48 4.41
N ILE A 187 16.75 16.55 3.55
CA ILE A 187 16.90 15.14 3.91
C ILE A 187 18.35 14.83 4.24
N TRP A 188 18.55 14.27 5.43
CA TRP A 188 19.85 13.90 5.94
C TRP A 188 19.86 12.43 6.39
N SER A 189 21.03 11.80 6.36
CA SER A 189 21.27 10.55 7.08
C SER A 189 22.45 10.68 8.02
N GLY A 190 22.43 9.94 9.13
CA GLY A 190 23.57 9.78 10.03
C GLY A 190 23.68 8.35 10.54
N VAL A 191 24.69 8.10 11.36
CA VAL A 191 24.87 6.85 12.10
C VAL A 191 24.81 7.19 13.58
N ASN A 192 24.10 6.38 14.36
CA ASN A 192 24.05 6.55 15.80
C ASN A 192 25.10 5.73 16.56
N ALA A 193 25.18 5.94 17.86
CA ALA A 193 26.08 5.23 18.77
C ALA A 193 25.94 3.69 18.70
N PHE A 194 24.79 3.18 18.25
CA PHE A 194 24.51 1.75 18.09
C PHE A 194 24.85 1.20 16.69
N GLY A 195 25.46 2.01 15.81
CA GLY A 195 25.77 1.64 14.44
C GLY A 195 24.54 1.52 13.52
N SER A 196 23.37 1.97 13.98
CA SER A 196 22.16 2.03 13.17
C SER A 196 22.18 3.26 12.28
N ARG A 197 21.68 3.12 11.04
CA ARG A 197 21.51 4.27 10.14
C ARG A 197 20.23 5.00 10.52
N CYS A 198 20.30 6.32 10.51
CA CYS A 198 19.18 7.20 10.79
C CYS A 198 18.92 8.09 9.59
N LEU A 199 17.64 8.38 9.33
CA LEU A 199 17.15 9.34 8.36
C LEU A 199 16.47 10.47 9.12
N LEU A 200 16.69 11.70 8.66
CA LEU A 200 16.15 12.91 9.26
C LEU A 200 15.54 13.79 8.17
N ALA A 201 14.38 14.36 8.46
CA ALA A 201 13.77 15.41 7.65
C ALA A 201 13.77 16.71 8.46
N VAL A 202 14.49 17.72 7.96
CA VAL A 202 14.53 19.05 8.54
C VAL A 202 13.64 19.97 7.71
N LEU A 203 12.67 20.61 8.35
CA LEU A 203 11.83 21.60 7.71
C LEU A 203 12.62 22.91 7.56
N ARG A 204 12.93 23.27 6.31
CA ARG A 204 13.82 24.39 6.01
C ARG A 204 13.26 25.74 6.44
N ALA A 205 11.97 25.95 6.25
CA ALA A 205 11.32 27.24 6.55
C ALA A 205 11.43 27.61 8.04
N GLU A 206 11.32 26.61 8.91
CA GLU A 206 11.26 26.81 10.37
C GLU A 206 12.56 26.46 11.07
N ASN A 207 13.52 25.86 10.36
CA ASN A 207 14.73 25.28 10.94
C ASN A 207 14.40 24.33 12.11
N THR A 208 13.43 23.43 11.90
CA THR A 208 13.00 22.43 12.90
C THR A 208 13.13 21.02 12.34
N LEU A 209 13.30 20.03 13.21
CA LEU A 209 13.27 18.62 12.82
C LEU A 209 11.81 18.18 12.72
N SER A 210 11.37 17.82 11.52
CA SER A 210 10.01 17.33 11.31
C SER A 210 9.88 15.86 11.71
N GLU A 211 10.81 15.01 11.29
CA GLU A 211 10.80 13.58 11.65
C GLU A 211 12.21 13.00 11.65
N SER A 212 12.41 11.96 12.47
CA SER A 212 13.61 11.13 12.44
C SER A 212 13.31 9.67 12.76
N ARG A 213 13.97 8.78 12.01
CA ARG A 213 13.85 7.33 12.17
C ARG A 213 15.22 6.69 12.05
N CYS A 214 15.46 5.65 12.85
CA CYS A 214 16.66 4.82 12.76
C CYS A 214 16.27 3.37 12.52
N ALA A 215 17.12 2.64 11.82
CA ALA A 215 16.95 1.21 11.59
C ALA A 215 18.30 0.49 11.70
N PRO A 216 18.31 -0.75 12.24
CA PRO A 216 19.51 -1.56 12.26
C PRO A 216 19.95 -1.89 10.82
N PRO A 217 21.23 -2.19 10.56
CA PRO A 217 21.76 -2.39 9.20
C PRO A 217 21.07 -3.48 8.36
N ALA A 218 20.44 -4.47 9.00
CA ALA A 218 19.71 -5.55 8.33
C ALA A 218 18.27 -5.17 7.93
N ALA A 219 17.76 -4.02 8.39
CA ALA A 219 16.40 -3.57 8.15
C ALA A 219 16.37 -2.43 7.12
N ASP A 220 15.28 -2.39 6.36
CA ASP A 220 14.97 -1.25 5.50
C ASP A 220 14.67 -0.02 6.35
N LEU A 221 15.36 1.09 6.08
CA LEU A 221 15.11 2.36 6.75
C LEU A 221 14.06 3.17 6.00
N ILE A 222 12.90 3.32 6.62
CA ILE A 222 11.73 4.02 6.08
C ILE A 222 11.33 5.12 7.07
N MET A 223 11.02 6.29 6.55
CA MET A 223 10.54 7.44 7.31
C MET A 223 9.36 8.06 6.58
N ASP A 224 8.23 8.17 7.26
CA ASP A 224 7.04 8.81 6.74
C ASP A 224 6.90 10.19 7.39
N VAL A 225 6.82 11.23 6.57
CA VAL A 225 6.60 12.61 7.01
C VAL A 225 5.19 13.01 6.60
N SER A 226 4.33 13.35 7.56
CA SER A 226 2.97 13.82 7.30
C SER A 226 2.93 15.35 7.22
N SER A 227 2.12 15.91 6.33
CA SER A 227 1.82 17.35 6.30
C SER A 227 0.68 17.77 7.20
N SER A 228 0.22 16.90 8.09
CA SER A 228 -0.91 17.14 8.97
C SER A 228 -0.52 16.78 10.41
N GLY A 229 -0.52 17.75 11.32
CA GLY A 229 -0.47 17.47 12.77
C GLY A 229 0.66 18.11 13.59
N ASP A 230 1.61 18.81 12.98
CA ASP A 230 2.79 19.39 13.67
C ASP A 230 3.01 20.89 13.40
N GLY A 231 2.05 21.57 12.76
CA GLY A 231 2.17 22.99 12.38
C GLY A 231 2.74 23.23 10.99
N PHE A 232 3.14 22.16 10.29
CA PHE A 232 3.51 22.21 8.88
C PHE A 232 2.25 22.20 8.01
N GLU A 233 1.81 23.36 7.52
CA GLU A 233 0.68 23.44 6.57
C GLU A 233 1.14 23.07 5.16
N GLY A 234 1.03 21.79 4.82
CA GLY A 234 1.26 21.31 3.47
C GLY A 234 2.74 21.21 3.08
N PHE A 235 2.98 20.65 1.90
CA PHE A 235 4.31 20.53 1.31
C PHE A 235 4.57 21.71 0.37
N ASP A 236 5.82 22.21 0.28
CA ASP A 236 6.15 23.31 -0.64
C ASP A 236 5.59 23.08 -2.04
N GLY A 237 4.71 23.98 -2.49
CA GLY A 237 4.10 23.95 -3.81
C GLY A 237 2.98 22.91 -4.00
N ARG A 238 2.45 22.30 -2.93
CA ARG A 238 1.32 21.37 -2.99
C ARG A 238 0.26 21.71 -1.94
N VAL A 239 -0.98 21.87 -2.40
CA VAL A 239 -2.15 22.06 -1.54
C VAL A 239 -2.68 20.69 -1.11
N GLY A 240 -3.13 20.58 0.13
CA GLY A 240 -3.76 19.38 0.70
C GLY A 240 -2.88 18.58 1.67
N ASP A 241 -3.54 17.74 2.47
CA ASP A 241 -2.90 16.83 3.40
C ASP A 241 -2.27 15.63 2.69
N GLY A 242 -1.14 15.13 3.19
CA GLY A 242 -0.49 13.97 2.63
C GLY A 242 0.65 13.42 3.47
N ILE A 243 1.24 12.36 2.96
CA ILE A 243 2.42 11.72 3.53
C ILE A 243 3.48 11.61 2.43
N VAL A 244 4.72 11.97 2.76
CA VAL A 244 5.89 11.64 1.94
C VAL A 244 6.67 10.55 2.64
N ARG A 245 6.78 9.39 1.98
CA ARG A 245 7.58 8.26 2.44
C ARG A 245 8.97 8.35 1.83
N PHE A 246 9.98 8.46 2.69
CA PHE A 246 11.39 8.37 2.32
C PHE A 246 11.95 6.99 2.67
N MET A 247 12.63 6.36 1.72
CA MET A 247 13.27 5.05 1.90
C MET A 247 14.75 5.14 1.55
N LEU A 248 15.63 4.88 2.51
CA LEU A 248 17.07 4.84 2.26
C LEU A 248 17.46 3.51 1.61
N ARG A 249 18.06 3.57 0.42
CA ARG A 249 18.53 2.42 -0.37
C ARG A 249 19.98 2.66 -0.77
N GLY A 250 20.92 2.04 -0.05
CA GLY A 250 22.35 2.23 -0.29
C GLY A 250 22.80 3.66 0.05
N ASP A 251 23.04 4.45 -0.98
CA ASP A 251 23.46 5.86 -0.98
C ASP A 251 22.42 6.81 -1.60
N THR A 252 21.20 6.31 -1.82
CA THR A 252 20.08 7.07 -2.37
C THR A 252 18.87 7.03 -1.45
N VAL A 253 18.06 8.09 -1.49
CA VAL A 253 16.77 8.14 -0.80
C VAL A 253 15.67 8.23 -1.85
N ASN A 254 14.82 7.21 -1.88
CA ASN A 254 13.64 7.18 -2.72
C ASN A 254 12.49 7.85 -1.97
N ALA A 255 11.85 8.84 -2.59
CA ALA A 255 10.66 9.49 -2.02
C ALA A 255 9.39 9.08 -2.79
N TYR A 256 8.33 8.80 -2.05
CA TYR A 256 7.00 8.47 -2.57
C TYR A 256 5.99 9.40 -1.93
N VAL A 257 5.19 10.08 -2.74
CA VAL A 257 4.20 11.05 -2.28
C VAL A 257 2.80 10.47 -2.35
N HIS A 258 2.12 10.51 -1.22
CA HIS A 258 0.74 10.07 -1.07
C HIS A 258 -0.10 11.27 -0.61
N LEU A 259 -0.72 11.96 -1.55
CA LEU A 259 -1.64 13.06 -1.25
C LEU A 259 -3.03 12.50 -0.98
N MET A 260 -3.70 13.03 0.04
CA MET A 260 -5.13 12.84 0.19
C MET A 260 -5.85 13.86 -0.70
N PRO A 261 -6.88 13.44 -1.46
CA PRO A 261 -7.72 14.41 -2.15
C PRO A 261 -8.34 15.33 -1.10
N GLU A 262 -8.32 16.64 -1.34
CA GLU A 262 -9.12 17.57 -0.55
C GLU A 262 -10.56 17.06 -0.60
N GLY A 263 -11.08 16.62 0.53
CA GLY A 263 -12.52 16.38 0.63
C GLY A 263 -13.19 17.73 0.37
N ASP A 264 -14.15 17.77 -0.55
CA ASP A 264 -15.05 18.91 -0.71
C ASP A 264 -15.68 19.19 0.66
N GLN A 265 -15.10 20.11 1.42
CA GLN A 265 -15.57 20.54 2.75
C GLN A 265 -16.67 21.59 2.61
#